data_AF-A0A8X6SSY1-F1
#
_entry.id   AF-A0A8X6SSY1-F1
#
_cell.length_a   1.000
_cell.length_b   1.000
_cell.length_c   1.000
_cell.angle_alpha   90.00
_cell.angle_beta   90.00
_cell.angle_gamma   90.00
#
_symmetry.space_group_name_H-M   'P 1'
#
loop_
_entity.id
_entity.type
_entity.pdbx_description
1 polymer ?
#
loop_
_entity_poly.entity_id
_entity_poly.type
_entity_poly.pdbx_seq_one_letter_code
_entity_poly.pdbx_strand_id
1 'polypeptide(L)'
;MNAYGFDLATLLVLDDKREGFPAAFILSNRQDSTALTLAFAAFKEHTCISPRVLTTDDSESFFNAWKTVFGIPEKRLLCTWHVDRSWRRSIARLITKKEMQVEAYKIVRSLLVETDEAAFDIMLKEALKMFDEKEETKEFKLYFEQTYSKRSEV
;
A
#
# COMPACT_ATOMS: atom_id res chain seq x y z
N MET A 1 -13.60 4.86 -8.84
CA MET A 1 -14.63 5.83 -9.19
C MET A 1 -15.86 5.12 -9.66
N ASN A 2 -17.02 5.44 -9.10
CA ASN A 2 -18.31 4.87 -9.53
C ASN A 2 -18.82 5.53 -10.82
N ALA A 3 -19.98 5.10 -11.32
CA ALA A 3 -20.58 5.63 -12.54
C ALA A 3 -20.94 7.13 -12.50
N TYR A 4 -20.95 7.73 -11.29
CA TYR A 4 -21.27 9.14 -11.07
C TYR A 4 -20.04 10.02 -10.84
N GLY A 5 -18.83 9.46 -10.97
CA GLY A 5 -17.59 10.24 -10.79
C GLY A 5 -17.18 10.43 -9.34
N PHE A 6 -17.74 9.67 -8.39
CA PHE A 6 -17.37 9.74 -6.97
C PHE A 6 -16.56 8.54 -6.54
N ASP A 7 -15.65 8.78 -5.59
CA ASP A 7 -14.91 7.79 -4.85
C ASP A 7 -15.29 7.84 -3.36
N LEU A 8 -15.25 6.67 -2.73
CA LEU A 8 -15.41 6.52 -1.29
C LEU A 8 -14.06 6.13 -0.70
N ALA A 9 -13.53 6.96 0.18
CA ALA A 9 -12.45 6.57 1.10
C ALA A 9 -13.05 6.32 2.47
N THR A 10 -12.61 5.25 3.14
CA THR A 10 -13.03 4.92 4.51
C THR A 10 -11.82 5.04 5.41
N LEU A 11 -11.95 5.81 6.49
CA LEU A 11 -10.95 5.85 7.55
C LEU A 11 -11.29 4.77 8.57
N LEU A 12 -10.45 3.75 8.66
CA LEU A 12 -10.56 2.67 9.64
C LEU A 12 -9.60 2.95 10.79
N VAL A 13 -10.10 2.80 12.01
CA VAL A 13 -9.32 2.90 13.25
C VAL A 13 -9.37 1.55 13.95
N LEU A 14 -8.24 1.08 14.47
CA LEU A 14 -8.20 -0.09 15.33
C LEU A 14 -8.56 0.30 16.75
N ASP A 15 -9.50 -0.42 17.36
CA ASP A 15 -9.84 -0.26 18.77
C ASP A 15 -8.86 -1.02 19.70
N ASP A 16 -9.17 -1.03 21.00
CA ASP A 16 -8.39 -1.71 22.03
C ASP A 16 -8.37 -3.25 21.88
N LYS A 17 -9.31 -3.81 21.11
CA LYS A 17 -9.39 -5.23 20.77
C LYS A 17 -8.76 -5.56 19.41
N ARG A 18 -8.17 -4.56 18.73
CA ARG A 18 -7.63 -4.66 17.37
C ARG A 18 -8.70 -4.98 16.32
N GLU A 19 -9.95 -4.61 16.58
CA GLU A 19 -11.00 -4.67 15.60
C GLU A 19 -11.03 -3.36 14.79
N GLY A 20 -11.22 -3.49 13.47
CA GLY A 20 -11.28 -2.33 12.57
C GLY A 20 -12.65 -1.69 12.63
N PHE A 21 -12.73 -0.47 13.16
CA PHE A 21 -13.93 0.34 13.21
C PHE A 21 -13.91 1.45 12.14
N PRO A 22 -14.96 1.60 11.30
CA PRO A 22 -15.04 2.68 10.34
C PRO A 22 -15.37 4.01 11.03
N ALA A 23 -14.33 4.80 11.30
CA ALA A 23 -14.45 6.07 12.02
C ALA A 23 -14.97 7.21 11.14
N ALA A 24 -14.71 7.16 9.83
CA ALA A 24 -15.23 8.17 8.89
C ALA A 24 -15.38 7.63 7.47
N PHE A 25 -16.31 8.24 6.73
CA PHE A 25 -16.54 8.01 5.31
C PHE A 25 -16.36 9.32 4.55
N ILE A 26 -15.49 9.32 3.54
CA ILE A 26 -15.19 10.47 2.70
C ILE A 26 -15.71 10.15 1.31
N LEU A 27 -16.86 10.73 0.95
CA LEU A 27 -17.43 10.65 -0.38
C LEU A 27 -17.05 11.91 -1.15
N SER A 28 -16.26 11.76 -2.21
CA SER A 28 -15.73 12.91 -2.95
C SER A 28 -15.48 12.54 -4.40
N ASN A 29 -15.65 13.51 -5.31
CA ASN A 29 -15.19 13.39 -6.70
C ASN A 29 -13.70 13.74 -6.86
N ARG A 30 -13.01 14.03 -5.76
CA ARG A 30 -11.59 14.38 -5.69
C ARG A 30 -10.90 13.61 -4.56
N GLN A 31 -9.73 13.07 -4.84
CA GLN A 31 -8.85 12.39 -3.86
C GLN A 31 -7.44 13.03 -3.81
N ASP A 32 -7.33 14.30 -4.19
CA ASP A 32 -6.09 15.05 -4.01
C ASP A 32 -5.89 15.47 -2.54
N SER A 33 -4.65 15.82 -2.21
CA SER A 33 -4.26 16.20 -0.85
C SER A 33 -5.09 17.36 -0.29
N THR A 34 -5.57 18.30 -1.12
CA THR A 34 -6.37 19.45 -0.66
C THR A 34 -7.74 18.99 -0.18
N ALA A 35 -8.45 18.19 -0.99
CA ALA A 35 -9.76 17.66 -0.62
C ALA A 35 -9.67 16.77 0.63
N LEU A 36 -8.65 15.91 0.71
CA LEU A 36 -8.42 15.03 1.85
C LEU A 36 -8.06 15.81 3.13
N THR A 37 -7.30 16.89 3.02
CA THR A 37 -6.96 17.75 4.19
C THR A 37 -8.21 18.35 4.81
N LEU A 38 -9.16 18.83 3.99
CA LEU A 38 -10.43 19.36 4.48
C LEU A 38 -11.24 18.28 5.22
N ALA A 39 -11.35 17.09 4.63
CA ALA A 39 -12.07 15.98 5.24
C ALA A 39 -11.44 15.53 6.56
N PHE A 40 -10.11 15.42 6.61
CA PHE A 40 -9.38 15.07 7.83
C PHE A 40 -9.45 16.15 8.90
N ALA A 41 -9.44 17.44 8.54
CA ALA A 41 -9.62 18.53 9.49
C ALA A 41 -10.99 18.45 10.18
N ALA A 42 -12.07 18.28 9.40
CA ALA A 42 -13.42 18.10 9.95
C ALA A 42 -13.51 16.86 10.85
N PHE A 43 -12.84 15.76 10.49
CA PHE A 43 -12.78 14.56 11.31
C PHE A 43 -11.99 14.78 12.63
N LYS A 44 -10.87 15.52 12.58
CA LYS A 44 -10.07 15.85 13.77
C LYS A 44 -10.83 16.71 14.78
N GLU A 45 -11.70 17.61 14.31
CA GLU A 45 -12.53 18.44 15.21
C GLU A 45 -13.48 17.60 16.09
N HIS A 46 -13.84 16.40 15.64
CA HIS A 46 -14.82 15.53 16.31
C HIS A 46 -14.19 14.30 16.96
N THR A 47 -12.86 14.19 16.96
CA THR A 47 -12.15 13.03 17.48
C THR A 47 -10.91 13.41 18.28
N CYS A 48 -10.49 12.52 19.17
CA CYS A 48 -9.27 12.67 19.98
C CYS A 48 -8.21 11.61 19.63
N ILE A 49 -8.28 11.04 18.41
CA ILE A 49 -7.34 9.99 18.03
C ILE A 49 -5.93 10.53 17.85
N SER A 50 -4.95 9.74 18.28
CA SER A 50 -3.52 10.00 18.08
C SER A 50 -2.83 8.69 17.72
N PRO A 51 -3.04 8.17 16.50
CA PRO A 51 -2.48 6.89 16.11
C PRO A 51 -0.98 7.01 15.91
N ARG A 52 -0.24 6.03 16.44
CA ARG A 52 1.21 5.89 16.25
C ARG A 52 1.54 5.40 14.84
N VAL A 53 0.64 4.61 14.25
CA VAL A 53 0.81 3.96 12.96
C VAL A 53 -0.30 4.41 12.02
N LEU A 54 0.06 4.82 10.81
CA LEU A 54 -0.86 5.12 9.72
C LEU A 54 -0.63 4.12 8.59
N THR A 55 -1.69 3.48 8.11
CA THR A 55 -1.65 2.66 6.90
C THR A 55 -2.41 3.36 5.78
N THR A 56 -1.75 3.61 4.64
CA THR A 56 -2.39 4.22 3.45
C THR A 56 -2.25 3.32 2.24
N ASP A 57 -2.90 3.65 1.13
CA ASP A 57 -2.49 3.10 -0.16
C ASP A 57 -1.12 3.67 -0.60
N ASP A 58 -0.73 3.36 -1.83
CA ASP A 58 0.53 3.81 -2.45
C ASP A 58 0.44 5.29 -2.94
N SER A 59 -0.68 5.97 -2.72
CA SER A 59 -0.85 7.38 -3.10
C SER A 59 -0.29 8.30 -2.01
N GLU A 60 0.51 9.28 -2.43
CA GLU A 60 1.02 10.31 -1.51
C GLU A 60 -0.09 11.25 -1.01
N SER A 61 -1.24 11.34 -1.68
CA SER A 61 -2.31 12.27 -1.31
C SER A 61 -2.85 12.04 0.10
N PHE A 62 -3.05 10.77 0.49
CA PHE A 62 -3.56 10.43 1.82
C PHE A 62 -2.53 10.74 2.91
N PHE A 63 -1.27 10.35 2.68
CA PHE A 63 -0.20 10.61 3.64
C PHE A 63 0.06 12.11 3.84
N ASN A 64 0.13 12.87 2.75
CA ASN A 64 0.38 14.31 2.82
C ASN A 64 -0.75 15.07 3.51
N ALA A 65 -2.01 14.72 3.20
CA ALA A 65 -3.17 15.28 3.89
C ALA A 65 -3.17 14.93 5.37
N TRP A 66 -2.89 13.67 5.71
CA TRP A 66 -2.79 13.22 7.10
C TRP A 66 -1.70 13.99 7.86
N LYS A 67 -0.48 14.04 7.29
CA LYS A 67 0.65 14.77 7.86
C LYS A 67 0.33 16.24 8.14
N THR A 68 -0.43 16.86 7.25
CA THR A 68 -0.84 18.26 7.39
C THR A 68 -1.80 18.47 8.57
N VAL A 69 -2.72 17.52 8.81
CA VAL A 69 -3.77 17.67 9.84
C VAL A 69 -3.36 17.08 11.19
N PHE A 70 -2.76 15.89 11.21
CA PHE A 70 -2.43 15.12 12.41
C PHE A 70 -0.93 15.13 12.76
N GLY A 71 -0.07 15.60 11.86
CA GLY A 71 1.38 15.50 12.00
C GLY A 71 1.94 14.19 11.43
N ILE A 72 3.26 14.04 11.53
CA ILE A 72 3.96 12.84 11.03
C ILE A 72 3.72 11.69 12.02
N PRO A 73 3.17 10.54 11.58
CA PRO A 73 3.02 9.37 12.44
C PRO A 73 4.39 8.74 12.75
N GLU A 74 4.49 7.98 13.84
CA GLU A 74 5.72 7.23 14.16
C GLU A 74 6.07 6.22 13.06
N LYS A 75 5.05 5.56 12.50
CA LYS A 75 5.20 4.64 11.36
C LYS A 75 4.16 4.92 10.27
N ARG A 76 4.60 4.95 9.02
CA ARG A 76 3.75 4.92 7.82
C ARG A 76 3.92 3.55 7.17
N LEU A 77 2.81 2.82 7.02
CA LEU A 77 2.76 1.53 6.36
C LEU A 77 1.95 1.62 5.06
N LEU A 78 2.28 0.77 4.11
CA LEU A 78 1.48 0.54 2.91
C LEU A 78 0.42 -0.52 3.20
N CYS A 79 -0.79 -0.29 2.71
CA CYS A 79 -1.88 -1.24 2.80
C CYS A 79 -1.55 -2.49 1.98
N THR A 80 -1.34 -3.62 2.65
CA THR A 80 -0.99 -4.90 2.04
C THR A 80 -1.96 -5.32 0.93
N TRP A 81 -3.25 -4.99 1.06
CA TRP A 81 -4.25 -5.24 0.02
C TRP A 81 -4.00 -4.43 -1.25
N HIS A 82 -3.68 -3.14 -1.11
CA HIS A 82 -3.39 -2.28 -2.26
C HIS A 82 -2.08 -2.68 -2.94
N VAL A 83 -1.06 -3.05 -2.15
CA VAL A 83 0.21 -3.60 -2.64
C VAL A 83 -0.04 -4.91 -3.42
N ASP A 84 -0.75 -5.88 -2.84
CA ASP A 84 -1.12 -7.13 -3.51
C ASP A 84 -1.87 -6.90 -4.82
N ARG A 85 -2.86 -6.00 -4.81
CA ARG A 85 -3.64 -5.65 -6.00
C ARG A 85 -2.78 -5.01 -7.08
N SER A 86 -1.84 -4.13 -6.69
CA SER A 86 -0.88 -3.49 -7.59
C SER A 86 0.03 -4.53 -8.24
N TRP A 87 0.60 -5.44 -7.45
CA TRP A 87 1.44 -6.52 -7.96
C TRP A 87 0.70 -7.46 -8.90
N ARG A 88 -0.50 -7.92 -8.55
CA ARG A 88 -1.30 -8.79 -9.45
C ARG A 88 -1.53 -8.13 -10.82
N ARG A 89 -1.84 -6.84 -10.83
CA ARG A 89 -2.04 -6.06 -12.06
C ARG A 89 -0.75 -5.94 -12.88
N SER A 90 0.36 -5.60 -12.22
CA SER A 90 1.65 -5.46 -12.87
C SER A 90 2.17 -6.80 -13.39
N ILE A 91 2.04 -7.89 -12.63
CA ILE A 91 2.36 -9.26 -13.09
C ILE A 91 1.56 -9.62 -14.33
N ALA A 92 0.23 -9.42 -14.30
CA ALA A 92 -0.63 -9.75 -15.44
C ALA A 92 -0.30 -8.92 -16.70
N ARG A 93 0.22 -7.70 -16.52
CA ARG A 93 0.59 -6.78 -17.60
C ARG A 93 2.00 -7.02 -18.14
N LEU A 94 2.95 -7.34 -17.27
CA LEU A 94 4.40 -7.36 -17.57
C LEU A 94 4.96 -8.75 -17.84
N ILE A 95 4.24 -9.82 -17.45
CA ILE A 95 4.69 -11.20 -17.65
C ILE A 95 3.70 -11.90 -18.58
N THR A 96 4.14 -12.33 -19.77
CA THR A 96 3.24 -12.92 -20.77
C THR A 96 2.83 -14.36 -20.41
N LYS A 97 3.77 -15.17 -19.91
CA LYS A 97 3.56 -16.61 -19.63
C LYS A 97 2.79 -16.81 -18.32
N LYS A 98 1.67 -17.54 -18.37
CA LYS A 98 0.79 -17.76 -17.20
C LYS A 98 1.47 -18.50 -16.05
N GLU A 99 2.27 -19.51 -16.35
CA GLU A 99 3.04 -20.26 -15.33
C GLU A 99 4.00 -19.32 -14.58
N MET A 100 4.67 -18.43 -15.30
CA MET A 100 5.58 -17.42 -14.73
C MET A 100 4.83 -16.35 -13.92
N GLN A 101 3.60 -15.98 -14.32
CA GLN A 101 2.75 -15.11 -13.50
C GLN A 101 2.46 -15.74 -12.13
N VAL A 102 2.18 -17.05 -12.11
CA VAL A 102 1.90 -17.79 -10.87
C VAL A 102 3.15 -17.89 -9.99
N GLU A 103 4.31 -18.20 -10.58
CA GLU A 103 5.60 -18.22 -9.87
C GLU A 103 5.94 -16.85 -9.27
N ALA A 104 5.88 -15.79 -10.08
CA ALA A 104 6.16 -14.43 -9.63
C ALA A 104 5.21 -13.99 -8.51
N TYR A 105 3.93 -14.31 -8.63
CA TYR A 105 2.94 -14.01 -7.60
C TYR A 105 3.26 -14.71 -6.27
N LYS A 106 3.61 -16.00 -6.31
CA LYS A 106 3.99 -16.76 -5.10
C LYS A 106 5.19 -16.11 -4.40
N ILE A 107 6.21 -15.73 -5.16
CA ILE A 107 7.43 -15.10 -4.64
C ILE A 107 7.12 -13.76 -3.95
N VAL A 108 6.39 -12.86 -4.61
CA VAL A 108 6.07 -11.57 -3.99
C VAL A 108 5.12 -11.72 -2.81
N ARG A 109 4.23 -12.73 -2.83
CA ARG A 109 3.36 -13.02 -1.68
C ARG A 109 4.10 -13.54 -0.47
N SER A 110 5.13 -14.35 -0.64
CA SER A 110 5.96 -14.77 0.49
C SER A 110 6.71 -13.58 1.10
N LEU A 111 7.20 -12.65 0.27
CA LEU A 111 7.81 -11.41 0.77
C LEU A 111 6.85 -10.57 1.60
N LEU A 112 5.59 -10.44 1.18
CA LEU A 112 4.59 -9.59 1.85
C LEU A 112 4.22 -10.05 3.26
N VAL A 113 4.41 -11.33 3.57
CA VAL A 113 4.03 -11.92 4.86
C VAL A 113 5.22 -12.26 5.75
N GLU A 114 6.45 -12.06 5.27
CA GLU A 114 7.65 -12.26 6.06
C GLU A 114 7.78 -11.14 7.09
N THR A 115 8.01 -11.51 8.35
CA THR A 115 8.06 -10.59 9.49
C THR A 115 9.46 -10.50 10.11
N ASP A 116 10.35 -11.44 9.79
CA ASP A 116 11.76 -11.37 10.16
C ASP A 116 12.54 -10.56 9.12
N GLU A 117 13.17 -9.48 9.56
CA GLU A 117 13.86 -8.53 8.67
C GLU A 117 15.05 -9.19 7.95
N ALA A 118 15.81 -10.04 8.64
CA ALA A 118 16.97 -10.72 8.05
C ALA A 118 16.54 -11.76 7.01
N ALA A 119 15.48 -12.53 7.29
CA ALA A 119 14.87 -13.45 6.35
C ALA A 119 14.29 -12.70 5.14
N PHE A 120 13.58 -11.59 5.36
CA PHE A 120 13.04 -10.75 4.29
C PHE A 120 14.14 -10.26 3.35
N ASP A 121 15.25 -9.76 3.89
CA ASP A 121 16.38 -9.26 3.10
C ASP A 121 17.01 -10.36 2.23
N ILE A 122 17.11 -11.58 2.76
CA ILE A 122 17.61 -12.74 2.01
C ILE A 122 16.62 -13.11 0.90
N MET A 123 15.33 -13.25 1.25
CA MET A 123 14.27 -13.58 0.30
C MET A 123 14.15 -12.54 -0.80
N LEU A 124 14.31 -11.25 -0.49
CA LEU A 124 14.22 -10.16 -1.46
C LEU A 124 15.36 -10.26 -2.49
N LYS A 125 16.60 -10.51 -2.03
CA LYS A 125 17.76 -10.71 -2.92
C LYS A 125 17.56 -11.93 -3.83
N GLU A 126 17.07 -13.03 -3.28
CA GLU A 126 16.77 -14.25 -4.04
C GLU A 126 15.64 -14.00 -5.05
N ALA A 127 14.58 -13.30 -4.68
CA ALA A 127 13.48 -12.94 -5.57
C ALA A 127 13.96 -12.10 -6.76
N LEU A 128 14.77 -11.06 -6.50
CA LEU A 128 15.32 -10.21 -7.56
C LEU A 128 16.25 -10.98 -8.50
N LYS A 129 17.01 -11.96 -7.97
CA LYS A 129 17.82 -12.86 -8.79
C LYS A 129 16.95 -13.76 -9.66
N MET A 130 15.93 -14.41 -9.09
CA MET A 130 15.01 -15.28 -9.84
C MET A 130 14.30 -14.53 -10.98
N PHE A 131 13.92 -13.27 -10.76
CA PHE A 131 13.31 -12.47 -11.82
C PHE A 131 14.29 -12.01 -12.92
N ASP A 132 15.59 -12.05 -12.66
CA ASP A 132 16.63 -11.68 -13.62
C ASP A 132 17.04 -12.84 -14.54
N GLU A 133 16.84 -14.08 -14.09
CA GLU A 133 17.21 -15.31 -14.80
C GLU A 133 16.40 -15.54 -16.09
N LYS A 134 15.15 -15.05 -16.14
CA LYS A 134 14.23 -15.25 -17.27
C LYS A 134 13.92 -13.90 -17.93
N GLU A 135 14.03 -13.84 -19.26
CA GLU A 135 13.75 -12.62 -20.03
C GLU A 135 12.31 -12.12 -19.79
N GLU A 136 11.37 -13.06 -19.62
CA GLU A 136 9.94 -12.78 -19.42
C GLU A 136 9.61 -12.11 -18.08
N THR A 137 10.54 -12.09 -17.11
CA THR A 137 10.33 -11.50 -15.79
C THR A 137 11.13 -10.23 -15.56
N LYS A 138 12.03 -9.85 -16.48
CA LYS A 138 12.92 -8.68 -16.32
C LYS A 138 12.16 -7.36 -16.21
N GLU A 139 11.11 -7.16 -17.01
CA GLU A 139 10.31 -5.93 -16.94
C GLU A 139 9.58 -5.83 -15.58
N PHE A 140 9.06 -6.96 -15.08
CA PHE A 140 8.47 -7.02 -13.75
C PHE A 140 9.49 -6.77 -12.64
N LYS A 141 10.70 -7.34 -12.74
CA LYS A 141 11.81 -7.08 -11.81
C LYS A 141 12.07 -5.57 -11.70
N LEU A 142 12.25 -4.90 -12.83
CA LEU A 142 12.56 -3.47 -12.88
C LEU A 142 11.46 -2.65 -12.19
N TYR A 143 10.21 -2.94 -12.50
CA TYR A 143 9.06 -2.32 -11.84
C TYR A 143 9.07 -2.56 -10.33
N PHE A 144 9.24 -3.81 -9.90
CA PHE A 144 9.19 -4.19 -8.48
C PHE A 144 10.32 -3.52 -7.69
N GLU A 145 11.52 -3.51 -8.25
CA GLU A 145 12.71 -2.94 -7.61
C GLU A 145 12.63 -1.42 -7.46
N GLN A 146 12.16 -0.72 -8.50
CA GLN A 146 12.00 0.73 -8.47
C GLN A 146 10.88 1.18 -7.54
N THR A 147 9.82 0.37 -7.40
CA THR A 147 8.61 0.77 -6.68
C THR A 147 8.64 0.32 -5.21
N TYR A 148 9.14 -0.89 -4.91
CA TYR A 148 8.94 -1.54 -3.61
C TYR A 148 10.24 -1.93 -2.88
N SER A 149 11.32 -2.29 -3.57
CA SER A 149 12.53 -2.83 -2.89
C SER A 149 13.22 -1.85 -1.93
N LYS A 150 12.95 -0.53 -2.04
CA LYS A 150 13.49 0.51 -1.14
C LYS A 150 12.49 0.95 -0.07
N ARG A 151 11.36 0.27 0.03
CA ARG A 151 10.24 0.61 0.92
C ARG A 151 9.97 -0.53 1.91
N SER A 152 10.99 -1.29 2.28
CA SER A 152 10.88 -2.25 3.38
C SER A 152 10.50 -1.51 4.65
N GLU A 153 9.50 -2.03 5.35
CA GLU A 153 8.99 -1.45 6.58
C GLU A 153 9.79 -2.02 7.75
N VAL A 154 10.74 -1.25 8.28
CA VAL A 154 11.52 -1.56 9.50
C VAL A 154 10.98 -0.74 10.68
#